data_AF-A0A8H3HZ82-F1
#
_entry.id   AF-A0A8H3HZ82-F1
#
_cell.length_a   1.000
_cell.length_b   1.000
_cell.length_c   1.000
_cell.angle_alpha   90.00
_cell.angle_beta   90.00
_cell.angle_gamma   90.00
#
_symmetry.space_group_name_H-M   'P 1'
#
loop_
_entity.id
_entity.type
_entity.pdbx_description
1 polymer ?
#
loop_
_entity_poly.entity_id
_entity_poly.type
_entity_poly.pdbx_seq_one_letter_code
_entity_poly.pdbx_strand_id
1 'polypeptide(L)'
;MSEQVHQHWGRVIDTYDGTYLYDVKASRDQLVLSQQVMDELHSDGAKAIDKLCALGKSTGKPDWNNPTNQITLPLLKSLFEYTVFTCSLSKLGNPLVIRGCIKLLKSITRSGKPSPFSYEYGHLCFRILLLAYDYCVLKLTDRHNSWMSQATWPENQLRKEGYGPLLSATVSVLIEQSMVGDDNELYSRFTRSLPWTDSYKGPLIKSQDVCLLAQILDSDWNHLLLFVRSNYALRLSAILYTMIETMHRTPTTRKNRPFIQSCLSVYQKYALLAPESPSHWGWQHDYVIEMSKKYAPKEQKLDAEDSKLVLRAYIDRLTILSDSSPIHPRVTSPFAAELLEYVLTHIGDGCESLIPDAIRATLLCMRGDVGCSIWSELPTDAICAACIRLFGHIKRLFEYLVQRSEVTRHTILHSALHVLFEKDLISLFVRTKQTGTIEEYLDDLLVVLDGNVSPSYFNDLAAGSAVRSMMSVVTPSFYCEP
;
A
#
# COMPACT_ATOMS: atom_id res chain seq x y z
N MET A 1 -4.50 2.38 30.04
CA MET A 1 -3.46 1.35 29.84
C MET A 1 -2.12 2.06 29.97
N SER A 2 -1.19 1.58 30.79
CA SER A 2 0.13 2.24 30.93
C SER A 2 0.88 2.18 29.60
N GLU A 3 1.34 3.32 29.08
CA GLU A 3 2.26 3.37 27.93
C GLU A 3 3.50 2.54 28.26
N GLN A 4 3.58 1.30 27.75
CA GLN A 4 4.75 0.47 27.94
C GLN A 4 5.86 1.02 27.03
N VAL A 5 6.80 1.75 27.61
CA VAL A 5 7.95 2.33 26.89
C VAL A 5 9.11 1.35 26.94
N HIS A 6 9.54 0.84 25.79
CA HIS A 6 10.74 0.03 25.69
C HIS A 6 11.99 0.90 25.81
N GLN A 7 12.95 0.51 26.65
CA GLN A 7 14.15 1.30 26.96
C GLN A 7 14.93 1.74 25.71
N HIS A 8 15.00 0.89 24.69
CA HIS A 8 15.77 1.17 23.48
C HIS A 8 14.93 1.61 22.28
N TRP A 9 13.67 1.17 22.21
CA TRP A 9 12.85 1.31 20.99
C TRP A 9 11.71 2.31 21.15
N GLY A 10 11.53 2.87 22.36
CA GLY A 10 10.51 3.85 22.65
C GLY A 10 9.14 3.21 22.85
N ARG A 11 8.10 3.99 22.54
CA ARG A 11 6.70 3.59 22.73
C ARG A 11 6.34 2.45 21.79
N VAL A 12 5.55 1.52 22.30
CA VAL A 12 4.86 0.52 21.49
C VAL A 12 3.73 1.21 20.72
N ILE A 13 3.65 0.96 19.42
CA ILE A 13 2.61 1.49 18.53
C ILE A 13 1.55 0.39 18.35
N ASP A 14 0.83 0.10 19.44
CA ASP A 14 -0.30 -0.84 19.42
C ASP A 14 -1.63 -0.14 19.12
N THR A 15 -1.71 1.15 19.43
CA THR A 15 -2.96 1.92 19.41
C THR A 15 -2.97 2.94 18.28
N TYR A 16 -4.05 2.88 17.50
CA TYR A 16 -4.33 3.61 16.27
C TYR A 16 -4.73 5.08 16.47
N ASP A 17 -4.02 5.83 17.32
CA ASP A 17 -4.49 7.15 17.77
C ASP A 17 -4.04 8.33 16.88
N GLY A 18 -3.56 8.07 15.65
CA GLY A 18 -3.24 9.14 14.70
C GLY A 18 -2.02 10.00 15.08
N THR A 19 -1.36 9.71 16.21
CA THR A 19 -0.20 10.45 16.72
C THR A 19 1.02 10.39 15.80
N TYR A 20 1.06 9.42 14.87
CA TYR A 20 2.13 9.22 13.89
C TYR A 20 1.66 9.38 12.43
N LEU A 21 0.50 10.01 12.21
CA LEU A 21 0.23 10.62 10.91
C LEU A 21 1.37 11.61 10.61
N TYR A 22 1.74 11.75 9.35
CA TYR A 22 2.63 12.84 8.93
C TYR A 22 1.98 14.17 9.36
N ASP A 23 2.35 14.67 10.54
CA ASP A 23 1.80 15.91 11.08
C ASP A 23 2.47 17.08 10.37
N VAL A 24 1.82 17.45 9.26
CA VAL A 24 2.02 18.65 8.48
C VAL A 24 2.22 19.91 9.33
N LYS A 25 1.59 19.97 10.52
CA LYS A 25 1.69 21.11 11.42
C LYS A 25 3.02 21.10 12.19
N ALA A 26 3.44 19.95 12.71
CA ALA A 26 4.73 19.80 13.38
C ALA A 26 5.92 20.13 12.44
N SER A 27 5.84 19.74 11.16
CA SER A 27 6.88 20.10 10.17
C SER A 27 6.95 21.60 9.87
N ARG A 28 5.87 22.36 10.08
CA ARG A 28 5.85 23.83 9.90
C ARG A 28 6.44 24.57 11.09
N ASP A 29 6.18 24.09 12.30
CA ASP A 29 6.74 24.70 13.52
C ASP A 29 8.28 24.56 13.56
N GLN A 30 8.84 23.56 12.85
CA GLN A 30 10.28 23.37 12.64
C GLN A 30 10.93 24.40 11.69
N LEU A 31 10.17 25.19 10.93
CA LEU A 31 10.71 26.29 10.13
C LEU A 31 10.98 27.57 10.94
N VAL A 32 10.56 27.60 12.21
CA VAL A 32 10.77 28.71 13.16
C VAL A 32 11.75 28.31 14.26
N LEU A 33 12.73 27.44 13.94
CA LEU A 33 13.74 27.03 14.89
C LEU A 33 14.78 28.14 15.10
N SER A 34 15.23 28.30 16.34
CA SER A 34 16.38 29.16 16.64
C SER A 34 17.65 28.59 16.01
N GLN A 35 18.64 29.47 15.75
CA GLN A 35 19.94 29.05 15.20
C GLN A 35 20.61 27.94 16.03
N GLN A 36 20.53 28.03 17.35
CA GLN A 36 21.09 27.04 18.25
C GLN A 36 20.47 25.64 18.02
N VAL A 37 19.15 25.57 17.89
CA VAL A 37 18.47 24.28 17.65
C VAL A 37 18.83 23.73 16.27
N MET A 38 18.97 24.58 15.26
CA MET A 38 19.45 24.14 13.95
C MET A 38 20.87 23.57 14.04
N ASP A 39 21.80 24.25 14.72
CA ASP A 39 23.18 23.79 14.86
C ASP A 39 23.27 22.44 15.61
N GLU A 40 22.46 22.26 16.66
CA GLU A 40 22.32 21.00 17.38
C GLU A 40 21.77 19.88 16.47
N LEU A 41 20.70 20.13 15.72
CA LEU A 41 20.15 19.20 14.73
C LEU A 41 21.17 18.82 13.65
N HIS A 42 21.95 19.79 13.17
CA HIS A 42 23.02 19.57 12.19
C HIS A 42 24.11 18.64 12.73
N SER A 43 24.55 18.89 13.97
CA SER A 43 25.59 18.10 14.65
C SER A 43 25.10 16.68 14.93
N ASP A 44 23.92 16.53 15.53
CA ASP A 44 23.33 15.23 15.86
C ASP A 44 22.95 14.44 14.62
N GLY A 45 22.36 15.09 13.63
CA GLY A 45 22.03 14.47 12.34
C GLY A 45 23.27 13.93 11.62
N ALA A 46 24.36 14.70 11.57
CA ALA A 46 25.62 14.23 10.99
C ALA A 46 26.20 13.03 11.77
N LYS A 47 26.21 13.10 13.10
CA LYS A 47 26.64 12.00 13.97
C LYS A 47 25.79 10.74 13.78
N ALA A 48 24.48 10.89 13.59
CA ALA A 48 23.58 9.78 13.30
C ALA A 48 23.91 9.10 11.96
N ILE A 49 24.16 9.90 10.92
CA ILE A 49 24.57 9.42 9.59
C ILE A 49 25.88 8.65 9.66
N ASP A 50 26.89 9.18 10.36
CA ASP A 50 28.19 8.52 10.51
C ASP A 50 28.05 7.17 11.21
N LYS A 51 27.25 7.10 12.28
CA LYS A 51 26.94 5.85 12.98
C LYS A 51 26.19 4.86 12.10
N LEU A 52 25.20 5.30 11.32
CA LEU A 52 24.49 4.46 10.35
C LEU A 52 25.44 3.92 9.28
N CYS A 53 26.35 4.76 8.77
CA CYS A 53 27.36 4.35 7.80
C CYS A 53 28.33 3.32 8.40
N ALA A 54 28.82 3.55 9.61
CA ALA A 54 29.69 2.60 10.32
C ALA A 54 28.98 1.25 10.54
N LEU A 55 27.71 1.28 10.95
CA LEU A 55 26.89 0.08 11.10
C LEU A 55 26.69 -0.63 9.75
N GLY A 56 26.43 0.11 8.68
CA GLY A 56 26.30 -0.41 7.31
C GLY A 56 27.59 -1.05 6.78
N LYS A 57 28.76 -0.52 7.15
CA LYS A 57 30.07 -1.09 6.80
C LYS A 57 30.38 -2.37 7.57
N SER A 58 30.01 -2.42 8.85
CA SER A 58 30.30 -3.57 9.72
C SER A 58 29.71 -4.88 9.17
N THR A 59 30.23 -6.02 9.61
CA THR A 59 29.61 -7.34 9.37
C THR A 59 28.67 -7.77 10.50
N GLY A 60 28.82 -7.16 11.68
CA GLY A 60 28.06 -7.47 12.89
C GLY A 60 26.64 -6.91 12.92
N LYS A 61 25.89 -7.37 13.93
CA LYS A 61 24.60 -6.81 14.36
C LYS A 61 24.85 -5.50 15.14
N PRO A 62 23.82 -4.64 15.31
CA PRO A 62 23.91 -3.51 16.23
C PRO A 62 24.32 -3.98 17.63
N ASP A 63 25.38 -3.39 18.17
CA ASP A 63 25.84 -3.65 19.53
C ASP A 63 25.14 -2.69 20.49
N TRP A 64 24.00 -3.14 21.03
CA TRP A 64 23.19 -2.35 21.95
C TRP A 64 23.86 -2.12 23.31
N ASN A 65 24.91 -2.88 23.63
CA ASN A 65 25.64 -2.76 24.89
C ASN A 65 26.79 -1.74 24.81
N ASN A 66 27.16 -1.32 23.60
CA ASN A 66 28.23 -0.35 23.39
C ASN A 66 27.66 1.05 23.15
N PRO A 67 27.67 1.94 24.17
CA PRO A 67 27.06 3.27 24.07
C PRO A 67 27.71 4.15 22.99
N THR A 68 28.99 3.91 22.67
CA THR A 68 29.69 4.70 21.64
C THR A 68 29.15 4.43 20.25
N ASN A 69 28.74 3.20 19.97
CA ASN A 69 28.22 2.75 18.67
C ASN A 69 26.70 2.70 18.60
N GLN A 70 26.02 2.87 19.73
CA GLN A 70 24.57 2.86 19.80
C GLN A 70 23.96 4.07 19.07
N ILE A 71 22.97 3.80 18.23
CA ILE A 71 22.08 4.81 17.65
C ILE A 71 20.87 4.87 18.56
N THR A 72 20.72 5.94 19.31
CA THR A 72 19.63 6.10 20.30
C THR A 72 18.38 6.65 19.62
N LEU A 73 17.21 6.46 20.25
CA LEU A 73 15.96 7.01 19.75
C LEU A 73 16.00 8.56 19.58
N PRO A 74 16.52 9.35 20.54
CA PRO A 74 16.67 10.80 20.34
C PRO A 74 17.55 11.13 19.12
N LEU A 75 18.63 10.38 18.89
CA LEU A 75 19.52 10.59 17.75
C LEU A 75 18.81 10.32 16.41
N LEU A 76 17.95 9.30 16.34
CA LEU A 76 17.10 9.07 15.16
C LEU A 76 16.04 10.17 14.99
N LYS A 77 15.47 10.70 16.08
CA LYS A 77 14.53 11.83 16.01
C LYS A 77 15.23 13.06 15.45
N SER A 78 16.39 13.44 15.99
CA SER A 78 17.20 14.54 15.46
C SER A 78 17.54 14.33 13.98
N LEU A 79 17.92 13.12 13.56
CA LEU A 79 18.16 12.82 12.15
C LEU A 79 16.91 12.94 11.28
N PHE A 80 15.76 12.48 11.77
CA PHE A 80 14.51 12.61 11.03
C PHE A 80 14.11 14.09 10.87
N GLU A 81 14.18 14.88 11.93
CA GLU A 81 13.94 16.34 11.89
C GLU A 81 14.96 17.04 10.99
N TYR A 82 16.21 16.57 10.98
CA TYR A 82 17.25 17.07 10.09
C TYR A 82 16.86 16.89 8.61
N THR A 83 16.03 15.91 8.24
CA THR A 83 15.62 15.66 6.83
C THR A 83 14.73 16.75 6.22
N VAL A 84 14.24 17.69 7.03
CA VAL A 84 13.49 18.86 6.56
C VAL A 84 14.39 19.84 5.79
N PHE A 85 15.71 19.77 5.93
CA PHE A 85 16.64 20.59 5.17
C PHE A 85 17.09 19.89 3.88
N THR A 86 17.00 20.55 2.72
CA THR A 86 17.46 19.94 1.45
C THR A 86 18.94 19.52 1.46
N CYS A 87 19.78 20.29 2.15
CA CYS A 87 21.21 20.00 2.30
C CYS A 87 21.48 18.72 3.10
N SER A 88 20.60 18.31 4.01
CA SER A 88 20.76 17.08 4.80
C SER A 88 20.46 15.83 4.00
N LEU A 89 19.46 15.88 3.11
CA LEU A 89 19.11 14.77 2.21
C LEU A 89 20.31 14.38 1.34
N SER A 90 21.14 15.35 0.94
CA SER A 90 22.39 15.08 0.21
C SER A 90 23.35 14.16 0.96
N LYS A 91 23.44 14.32 2.29
CA LYS A 91 24.28 13.53 3.19
C LYS A 91 23.68 12.15 3.47
N LEU A 92 22.34 12.03 3.46
CA LEU A 92 21.64 10.74 3.55
C LEU A 92 21.85 9.85 2.33
N GLY A 93 22.14 10.44 1.17
CA GLY A 93 22.38 9.75 -0.09
C GLY A 93 23.66 8.92 -0.14
N ASN A 94 23.82 7.99 0.80
CA ASN A 94 24.92 7.04 0.94
C ASN A 94 24.33 5.62 1.16
N PRO A 95 24.68 4.62 0.32
CA PRO A 95 24.21 3.24 0.45
C PRO A 95 24.45 2.58 1.80
N LEU A 96 25.48 3.01 2.51
CA LEU A 96 25.79 2.48 3.83
C LEU A 96 24.77 2.92 4.88
N VAL A 97 24.12 4.08 4.70
CA VAL A 97 22.99 4.51 5.54
C VAL A 97 21.82 3.54 5.36
N ILE A 98 21.47 3.22 4.11
CA ILE A 98 20.40 2.25 3.78
C ILE A 98 20.69 0.90 4.46
N ARG A 99 21.91 0.39 4.29
CA ARG A 99 22.33 -0.88 4.91
C ARG A 99 22.32 -0.83 6.44
N GLY A 100 22.71 0.32 7.03
CA GLY A 100 22.62 0.58 8.46
C GLY A 100 21.18 0.51 8.96
N CYS A 101 20.25 1.17 8.26
CA CYS A 101 18.82 1.13 8.57
C CYS A 101 18.24 -0.29 8.48
N ILE A 102 18.55 -1.06 7.43
CA ILE A 102 18.09 -2.46 7.29
C ILE A 102 18.56 -3.31 8.49
N LYS A 103 19.81 -3.13 8.94
CA LYS A 103 20.33 -3.82 10.12
C LYS A 103 19.63 -3.42 11.42
N LEU A 104 19.33 -2.13 11.59
CA LEU A 104 18.56 -1.64 12.72
C LEU A 104 17.17 -2.26 12.73
N LEU A 105 16.44 -2.20 11.62
CA LEU A 105 15.10 -2.79 11.49
C LEU A 105 15.11 -4.29 11.84
N LYS A 106 16.10 -5.04 11.33
CA LYS A 106 16.28 -6.46 11.65
C LYS A 106 16.44 -6.73 13.16
N SER A 107 17.04 -5.80 13.89
CA SER A 107 17.37 -5.99 15.29
C SER A 107 16.21 -5.71 16.25
N ILE A 108 15.11 -5.15 15.75
CA ILE A 108 13.92 -4.83 16.55
C ILE A 108 13.02 -6.07 16.58
N THR A 109 12.79 -6.59 17.78
CA THR A 109 12.01 -7.82 17.96
C THR A 109 10.99 -7.68 19.08
N ARG A 110 9.76 -8.11 18.84
CA ARG A 110 8.73 -8.21 19.88
C ARG A 110 8.44 -9.68 20.16
N SER A 111 8.54 -10.08 21.42
CA SER A 111 8.32 -11.49 21.83
C SER A 111 9.15 -12.49 21.01
N GLY A 112 10.40 -12.12 20.68
CA GLY A 112 11.32 -12.96 19.90
C GLY A 112 11.10 -12.99 18.38
N LYS A 113 10.09 -12.30 17.85
CA LYS A 113 9.83 -12.19 16.40
C LYS A 113 10.25 -10.80 15.88
N PRO A 114 10.75 -10.68 14.64
CA PRO A 114 11.00 -9.37 14.03
C PRO A 114 9.71 -8.55 14.04
N SER A 115 9.77 -7.33 14.59
CA SER A 115 8.62 -6.43 14.61
C SER A 115 9.07 -4.97 14.69
N PRO A 116 9.76 -4.46 13.64
CA PRO A 116 10.25 -3.09 13.63
C PRO A 116 9.13 -2.06 13.74
N PHE A 117 7.97 -2.30 13.14
CA PHE A 117 6.87 -1.34 13.08
C PHE A 117 6.00 -1.35 14.34
N SER A 118 6.17 -2.30 15.26
CA SER A 118 5.58 -2.23 16.60
C SER A 118 6.14 -1.09 17.46
N TYR A 119 7.22 -0.42 17.05
CA TYR A 119 7.90 0.58 17.88
C TYR A 119 8.21 1.87 17.12
N GLU A 120 8.19 2.98 17.85
CA GLU A 120 8.57 4.31 17.34
C GLU A 120 9.95 4.32 16.66
N TYR A 121 10.92 3.63 17.27
CA TYR A 121 12.28 3.54 16.72
C TYR A 121 12.30 2.94 15.31
N GLY A 122 11.55 1.87 15.06
CA GLY A 122 11.52 1.24 13.74
C GLY A 122 10.73 2.05 12.71
N HIS A 123 9.66 2.73 13.13
CA HIS A 123 8.96 3.72 12.29
C HIS A 123 9.92 4.80 11.78
N LEU A 124 10.67 5.46 12.67
CA LEU A 124 11.63 6.49 12.30
C LEU A 124 12.76 5.92 11.42
N CYS A 125 13.30 4.77 11.79
CA CYS A 125 14.36 4.10 11.03
C CYS A 125 13.91 3.75 9.60
N PHE A 126 12.66 3.32 9.42
CA PHE A 126 12.12 3.01 8.09
C PHE A 126 11.85 4.26 7.26
N ARG A 127 11.39 5.37 7.86
CA ARG A 127 11.27 6.66 7.14
C ARG A 127 12.63 7.13 6.64
N ILE A 128 13.66 7.08 7.49
CA ILE A 128 15.03 7.44 7.12
C ILE A 128 15.55 6.52 6.01
N LEU A 129 15.25 5.21 6.07
CA LEU A 129 15.54 4.26 5.00
C LEU A 129 14.93 4.73 3.67
N LEU A 130 13.63 5.05 3.65
CA LEU A 130 12.93 5.49 2.43
C LEU A 130 13.56 6.75 1.83
N LEU A 131 13.80 7.77 2.65
CA LEU A 131 14.41 9.02 2.21
C LEU A 131 15.82 8.82 1.67
N ALA A 132 16.65 8.03 2.37
CA ALA A 132 17.99 7.71 1.91
C ALA A 132 17.98 6.92 0.59
N TYR A 133 17.05 5.97 0.46
CA TYR A 133 16.90 5.14 -0.74
C TYR A 133 16.46 5.97 -1.94
N ASP A 134 15.39 6.74 -1.80
CA ASP A 134 14.85 7.59 -2.86
C ASP A 134 15.90 8.63 -3.32
N TYR A 135 16.59 9.27 -2.38
CA TYR A 135 17.64 10.22 -2.73
C TYR A 135 18.83 9.56 -3.46
N CYS A 136 19.19 8.34 -3.08
CA CYS A 136 20.19 7.57 -3.82
C CYS A 136 19.74 7.23 -5.24
N VAL A 137 18.47 6.85 -5.46
CA VAL A 137 17.93 6.61 -6.82
C VAL A 137 17.99 7.89 -7.66
N LEU A 138 17.64 9.02 -7.05
CA LEU A 138 17.70 10.32 -7.70
C LEU A 138 19.14 10.72 -8.08
N LYS A 139 20.13 10.37 -7.25
CA LYS A 139 21.56 10.51 -7.59
C LYS A 139 21.96 9.63 -8.78
N LEU A 140 21.50 8.39 -8.85
CA LEU A 140 21.83 7.46 -9.94
C LEU A 140 21.28 7.85 -11.31
N THR A 141 20.24 8.70 -11.33
CA THR A 141 19.59 9.20 -12.55
C THR A 141 20.07 10.59 -12.94
N ASP A 142 21.07 11.14 -12.24
CA ASP A 142 21.60 12.50 -12.42
C ASP A 142 20.53 13.61 -12.29
N ARG A 143 19.36 13.29 -11.74
CA ARG A 143 18.23 14.23 -11.58
C ARG A 143 18.26 14.99 -10.24
N HIS A 144 19.20 14.66 -9.35
CA HIS A 144 19.30 15.26 -8.02
C HIS A 144 19.47 16.79 -8.05
N ASN A 145 20.28 17.34 -8.96
CA ASN A 145 20.47 18.79 -9.08
C ASN A 145 19.19 19.51 -9.51
N SER A 146 18.48 18.95 -10.51
CA SER A 146 17.20 19.49 -10.97
C SER A 146 16.16 19.48 -9.85
N TRP A 147 16.06 18.35 -9.14
CA TRP A 147 15.16 18.22 -8.00
C TRP A 147 15.52 19.17 -6.85
N MET A 148 16.81 19.35 -6.51
CA MET A 148 17.23 20.31 -5.47
C MET A 148 16.81 21.73 -5.84
N SER A 149 17.01 22.14 -7.10
CA SER A 149 16.53 23.44 -7.58
C SER A 149 15.01 23.58 -7.42
N GLN A 150 14.23 22.55 -7.80
CA GLN A 150 12.77 22.54 -7.64
C GLN A 150 12.33 22.57 -6.16
N ALA A 151 13.02 21.84 -5.29
CA ALA A 151 12.73 21.81 -3.85
C ALA A 151 12.92 23.21 -3.21
N THR A 152 13.81 24.04 -3.76
CA THR A 152 13.99 25.41 -3.27
C THR A 152 12.94 26.41 -3.77
N TRP A 153 12.02 26.03 -4.66
CA TRP A 153 10.99 26.95 -5.14
C TRP A 153 10.02 27.36 -4.01
N PRO A 154 9.54 28.62 -3.96
CA PRO A 154 8.67 29.10 -2.88
C PRO A 154 7.40 28.25 -2.68
N GLU A 155 6.78 27.79 -3.77
CA GLU A 155 5.62 26.90 -3.73
C GLU A 155 5.91 25.54 -3.07
N ASN A 156 7.14 25.05 -3.17
CA ASN A 156 7.58 23.78 -2.60
C ASN A 156 8.13 23.94 -1.18
N GLN A 157 8.69 25.10 -0.84
CA GLN A 157 9.03 25.45 0.54
C GLN A 157 7.79 25.57 1.44
N LEU A 158 6.66 25.98 0.86
CA LEU A 158 5.38 26.10 1.54
C LEU A 158 4.54 24.82 1.54
N ARG A 159 5.01 23.75 0.86
CA ARG A 159 4.31 22.46 0.86
C ARG A 159 4.17 21.97 2.28
N LYS A 160 2.91 21.81 2.67
CA LYS A 160 2.44 21.25 3.95
C LYS A 160 3.17 19.96 4.32
N GLU A 161 3.58 19.19 3.32
CA GLU A 161 4.05 17.82 3.45
C GLU A 161 5.59 17.70 3.49
N GLY A 162 6.34 18.81 3.47
CA GLY A 162 7.81 18.79 3.49
C GLY A 162 8.45 18.18 2.22
N TYR A 163 9.77 17.97 2.26
CA TYR A 163 10.52 17.47 1.09
C TYR A 163 10.46 15.97 0.87
N GLY A 164 10.16 15.18 1.91
CA GLY A 164 10.12 13.72 1.81
C GLY A 164 9.11 13.21 0.78
N PRO A 165 7.83 13.62 0.87
CA PRO A 165 6.81 13.29 -0.13
C PRO A 165 7.13 13.79 -1.53
N LEU A 166 7.70 15.00 -1.67
CA LEU A 166 8.14 15.53 -2.97
C LEU A 166 9.25 14.67 -3.59
N LEU A 167 10.24 14.27 -2.79
CA LEU A 167 11.31 13.36 -3.19
C LEU A 167 10.73 12.02 -3.64
N SER A 168 9.86 11.43 -2.83
CA SER A 168 9.28 10.11 -3.07
C SER A 168 8.38 10.10 -4.32
N ALA A 169 7.57 11.14 -4.52
CA ALA A 169 6.78 11.30 -5.74
C ALA A 169 7.66 11.44 -6.99
N THR A 170 8.74 12.24 -6.90
CA THR A 170 9.70 12.38 -8.02
C THR A 170 10.33 11.04 -8.38
N VAL A 171 10.73 10.25 -7.38
CA VAL A 171 11.34 8.93 -7.60
C VAL A 171 10.34 7.93 -8.17
N SER A 172 9.07 7.94 -7.74
CA SER A 172 8.02 7.15 -8.37
C SER A 172 7.90 7.43 -9.87
N VAL A 173 7.82 8.71 -10.25
CA VAL A 173 7.74 9.11 -11.67
C VAL A 173 8.98 8.67 -12.45
N LEU A 174 10.17 8.75 -11.84
CA LEU A 174 11.41 8.28 -12.47
C LEU A 174 11.39 6.78 -12.74
N ILE A 175 10.89 6.00 -11.79
CA ILE A 175 10.76 4.55 -11.91
C ILE A 175 9.75 4.22 -13.01
N GLU A 176 8.58 4.85 -13.00
CA GLU A 176 7.56 4.66 -14.05
C GLU A 176 8.11 5.01 -15.45
N GLN A 177 8.82 6.13 -15.58
CA GLN A 177 9.49 6.50 -16.83
C GLN A 177 10.51 5.45 -17.28
N SER A 178 11.24 4.83 -16.34
CA SER A 178 12.19 3.77 -16.66
C SER A 178 11.52 2.45 -17.07
N MET A 179 10.26 2.22 -16.68
CA MET A 179 9.50 1.01 -17.01
C MET A 179 8.88 1.06 -18.41
N VAL A 180 8.56 2.27 -18.89
CA VAL A 180 8.01 2.46 -20.24
C VAL A 180 9.10 2.30 -21.31
N GLY A 181 10.37 2.52 -20.96
CA GLY A 181 11.50 2.22 -21.84
C GLY A 181 11.85 0.73 -21.81
N ASP A 182 12.22 0.18 -22.96
CA ASP A 182 12.79 -1.19 -23.08
C ASP A 182 14.17 -1.32 -22.40
N ASP A 183 14.65 -0.26 -21.75
CA ASP A 183 16.00 -0.19 -21.21
C ASP A 183 16.01 -0.53 -19.72
N ASN A 184 16.49 -1.73 -19.41
CA ASN A 184 16.70 -2.22 -18.05
C ASN A 184 17.89 -1.54 -17.34
N GLU A 185 18.28 -0.35 -17.82
CA GLU A 185 19.44 0.42 -17.40
C GLU A 185 19.34 0.83 -15.94
N LEU A 186 18.15 1.23 -15.47
CA LEU A 186 17.99 1.79 -14.13
C LEU A 186 18.36 0.78 -13.04
N TYR A 187 17.79 -0.43 -13.09
CA TYR A 187 18.12 -1.46 -12.10
C TYR A 187 19.59 -1.92 -12.20
N SER A 188 20.17 -1.94 -13.40
CA SER A 188 21.59 -2.24 -13.57
C SER A 188 22.47 -1.25 -12.78
N ARG A 189 22.07 0.03 -12.69
CA ARG A 189 22.76 1.06 -11.89
C ARG A 189 22.65 0.81 -10.39
N PHE A 190 21.59 0.16 -9.90
CA PHE A 190 21.41 -0.13 -8.46
C PHE A 190 22.41 -1.19 -7.99
N THR A 191 22.71 -2.15 -8.85
CA THR A 191 23.56 -3.32 -8.54
C THR A 191 25.01 -3.15 -9.00
N ARG A 192 25.28 -2.19 -9.88
CA ARG A 192 26.65 -1.84 -10.30
C ARG A 192 27.39 -1.13 -9.17
N SER A 193 28.67 -1.47 -9.00
CA SER A 193 29.53 -0.76 -8.05
C SER A 193 29.85 0.65 -8.53
N LEU A 194 29.53 1.66 -7.71
CA LEU A 194 29.75 3.06 -8.00
C LEU A 194 30.50 3.76 -6.86
N PRO A 195 31.25 4.84 -7.15
CA PRO A 195 31.96 5.62 -6.13
C PRO A 195 31.00 6.61 -5.46
N TRP A 196 30.32 6.19 -4.39
CA TRP A 196 29.36 7.05 -3.68
C TRP A 196 30.04 8.06 -2.76
N THR A 197 31.17 7.66 -2.17
CA THR A 197 32.01 8.50 -1.31
C THR A 197 33.46 8.08 -1.49
N ASP A 198 34.40 8.87 -0.97
CA ASP A 198 35.83 8.51 -0.96
C ASP A 198 36.10 7.15 -0.27
N SER A 199 35.23 6.77 0.66
CA SER A 199 35.39 5.58 1.50
C SER A 199 34.49 4.40 1.13
N TYR A 200 33.62 4.54 0.11
CA TYR A 200 32.71 3.48 -0.31
C TYR A 200 32.56 3.42 -1.83
N LYS A 201 33.05 2.31 -2.39
CA LYS A 201 32.83 1.89 -3.78
C LYS A 201 32.04 0.60 -3.75
N GLY A 202 30.79 0.65 -4.21
CA GLY A 202 29.89 -0.51 -4.11
C GLY A 202 28.51 -0.23 -4.70
N PRO A 203 27.64 -1.24 -4.74
CA PRO A 203 26.27 -1.06 -5.22
C PRO A 203 25.45 -0.19 -4.26
N LEU A 204 24.33 0.32 -4.77
CA LEU A 204 23.30 0.96 -3.94
C LEU A 204 22.77 -0.03 -2.90
N ILE A 205 22.47 -1.24 -3.34
CA ILE A 205 21.96 -2.30 -2.48
C ILE A 205 22.43 -3.65 -2.98
N LYS A 206 22.73 -4.56 -2.04
CA LYS A 206 23.09 -5.95 -2.35
C LYS A 206 21.85 -6.81 -2.36
N SER A 207 21.81 -7.84 -3.19
CA SER A 207 20.67 -8.78 -3.22
C SER A 207 20.35 -9.40 -1.86
N GLN A 208 21.36 -9.65 -1.01
CA GLN A 208 21.12 -10.16 0.35
C GLN A 208 20.39 -9.14 1.23
N ASP A 209 20.68 -7.84 1.06
CA ASP A 209 20.02 -6.78 1.82
C ASP A 209 18.57 -6.59 1.31
N VAL A 210 18.31 -6.76 0.00
CA VAL A 210 16.94 -6.80 -0.57
C VAL A 210 16.14 -7.97 -0.01
N CYS A 211 16.72 -9.18 0.00
CA CYS A 211 16.07 -10.37 0.56
C CYS A 211 15.73 -10.19 2.04
N LEU A 212 16.67 -9.64 2.81
CA LEU A 212 16.48 -9.37 4.21
C LEU A 212 15.37 -8.33 4.44
N LEU A 213 15.36 -7.25 3.67
CA LEU A 213 14.34 -6.23 3.78
C LEU A 213 12.95 -6.79 3.44
N ALA A 214 12.82 -7.58 2.37
CA ALA A 214 11.55 -8.22 2.01
C ALA A 214 11.03 -9.10 3.15
N GLN A 215 11.90 -9.89 3.78
CA GLN A 215 11.53 -10.73 4.93
C GLN A 215 11.10 -9.90 6.15
N ILE A 216 11.79 -8.79 6.44
CA ILE A 216 11.43 -7.89 7.54
C ILE A 216 10.03 -7.31 7.30
N LEU A 217 9.78 -6.77 6.10
CA LEU A 217 8.50 -6.15 5.75
C LEU A 217 7.35 -7.16 5.78
N ASP A 218 7.56 -8.37 5.28
CA ASP A 218 6.57 -9.43 5.27
C ASP A 218 6.27 -9.95 6.69
N SER A 219 7.31 -10.09 7.53
CA SER A 219 7.18 -10.63 8.89
C SER A 219 6.39 -9.73 9.86
N ASP A 220 6.33 -8.44 9.59
CA ASP A 220 5.66 -7.44 10.43
C ASP A 220 4.61 -6.63 9.65
N TRP A 221 3.93 -7.33 8.73
CA TRP A 221 3.09 -6.67 7.74
C TRP A 221 1.90 -5.92 8.34
N ASN A 222 1.34 -6.38 9.46
CA ASN A 222 0.22 -5.70 10.14
C ASN A 222 0.60 -4.27 10.49
N HIS A 223 1.68 -4.13 11.25
CA HIS A 223 2.22 -2.84 11.62
C HIS A 223 2.78 -2.07 10.41
N LEU A 224 3.29 -2.76 9.37
CA LEU A 224 3.64 -2.11 8.10
C LEU A 224 2.44 -1.48 7.40
N LEU A 225 1.27 -2.13 7.36
CA LEU A 225 0.06 -1.52 6.81
C LEU A 225 -0.31 -0.27 7.60
N LEU A 226 -0.15 -0.28 8.92
CA LEU A 226 -0.38 0.91 9.75
C LEU A 226 0.60 2.01 9.40
N PHE A 227 1.88 1.66 9.23
CA PHE A 227 2.91 2.57 8.80
C PHE A 227 2.55 3.22 7.47
N VAL A 228 2.23 2.42 6.44
CA VAL A 228 1.94 2.90 5.08
C VAL A 228 0.67 3.76 5.08
N ARG A 229 -0.39 3.32 5.75
CA ARG A 229 -1.62 4.09 5.90
C ARG A 229 -1.38 5.45 6.55
N SER A 230 -0.50 5.53 7.56
CA SER A 230 -0.21 6.79 8.27
C SER A 230 0.81 7.68 7.55
N ASN A 231 1.54 7.11 6.57
CA ASN A 231 2.64 7.76 5.86
C ASN A 231 2.48 7.60 4.34
N TYR A 232 1.27 7.62 3.82
CA TYR A 232 0.97 7.34 2.41
C TYR A 232 1.72 8.29 1.44
N ALA A 233 2.12 9.48 1.93
CA ALA A 233 2.89 10.46 1.20
C ALA A 233 4.34 9.99 0.94
N LEU A 234 4.87 9.09 1.77
CA LEU A 234 6.14 8.39 1.54
C LEU A 234 5.85 7.08 0.80
N ARG A 235 6.19 7.05 -0.49
CA ARG A 235 5.92 5.90 -1.36
C ARG A 235 6.99 4.83 -1.18
N LEU A 236 6.65 3.57 -1.45
CA LEU A 236 7.58 2.45 -1.45
C LEU A 236 8.10 2.11 -2.85
N SER A 237 7.90 2.98 -3.85
CA SER A 237 8.16 2.69 -5.26
C SER A 237 9.58 2.19 -5.51
N ALA A 238 10.61 2.85 -4.99
CA ALA A 238 12.00 2.45 -5.18
C ALA A 238 12.35 1.10 -4.55
N ILE A 239 11.84 0.84 -3.34
CA ILE A 239 12.03 -0.44 -2.65
C ILE A 239 11.33 -1.55 -3.41
N LEU A 240 10.05 -1.35 -3.78
CA LEU A 240 9.25 -2.35 -4.49
C LEU A 240 9.81 -2.64 -5.88
N TYR A 241 10.22 -1.61 -6.62
CA TYR A 241 10.89 -1.79 -7.91
C TYR A 241 12.13 -2.67 -7.75
N THR A 242 12.99 -2.35 -6.78
CA THR A 242 14.19 -3.13 -6.48
C THR A 242 13.86 -4.57 -6.12
N MET A 243 12.83 -4.80 -5.30
CA MET A 243 12.38 -6.12 -4.89
C MET A 243 11.88 -6.94 -6.08
N ILE A 244 11.04 -6.36 -6.95
CA ILE A 244 10.51 -7.01 -8.15
C ILE A 244 11.64 -7.34 -9.12
N GLU A 245 12.53 -6.39 -9.40
CA GLU A 245 13.66 -6.61 -10.32
C GLU A 245 14.63 -7.67 -9.76
N THR A 246 14.85 -7.68 -8.44
CA THR A 246 15.63 -8.75 -7.79
C THR A 246 14.92 -10.09 -7.91
N MET A 247 13.60 -10.12 -7.68
CA MET A 247 12.76 -11.32 -7.80
C MET A 247 12.78 -11.87 -9.23
N HIS A 248 12.61 -11.02 -10.24
CA HIS A 248 12.60 -11.37 -11.65
C HIS A 248 13.91 -12.05 -12.09
N ARG A 249 15.05 -11.59 -11.56
CA ARG A 249 16.38 -12.18 -11.82
C ARG A 249 16.74 -13.35 -10.92
N THR A 250 15.92 -13.65 -9.91
CA THR A 250 16.19 -14.73 -8.97
C THR A 250 15.63 -16.05 -9.50
N PRO A 251 16.47 -17.11 -9.66
CA PRO A 251 15.98 -18.40 -10.12
C PRO A 251 14.92 -18.97 -9.17
N THR A 252 13.86 -19.54 -9.74
CA THR A 252 12.69 -20.07 -9.01
C THR A 252 12.96 -21.42 -8.34
N THR A 253 13.98 -21.48 -7.50
CA THR A 253 14.39 -22.67 -6.74
C THR A 253 13.69 -22.75 -5.39
N ARG A 254 13.63 -23.95 -4.79
CA ARG A 254 13.12 -24.14 -3.42
C ARG A 254 13.81 -23.25 -2.38
N LYS A 255 15.11 -22.98 -2.57
CA LYS A 255 15.92 -22.10 -1.69
C LYS A 255 15.46 -20.64 -1.76
N ASN A 256 15.06 -20.17 -2.94
CA ASN A 256 14.69 -18.78 -3.17
C ASN A 256 13.19 -18.51 -2.96
N ARG A 257 12.37 -19.57 -2.86
CA ARG A 257 10.92 -19.48 -2.66
C ARG A 257 10.52 -18.54 -1.50
N PRO A 258 11.14 -18.56 -0.31
CA PRO A 258 10.76 -17.66 0.77
C PRO A 258 10.90 -16.18 0.40
N PHE A 259 11.98 -15.81 -0.30
CA PHE A 259 12.18 -14.43 -0.76
C PHE A 259 11.10 -14.03 -1.78
N ILE A 260 10.82 -14.89 -2.77
CA ILE A 260 9.77 -14.65 -3.77
C ILE A 260 8.42 -14.43 -3.07
N GLN A 261 8.08 -15.29 -2.11
CA GLN A 261 6.83 -15.20 -1.36
C GLN A 261 6.72 -13.90 -0.55
N SER A 262 7.79 -13.50 0.14
CA SER A 262 7.81 -12.24 0.88
C SER A 262 7.68 -11.02 -0.04
N CYS A 263 8.36 -11.01 -1.20
CA CYS A 263 8.20 -9.93 -2.19
C CYS A 263 6.76 -9.82 -2.71
N LEU A 264 6.16 -10.94 -3.09
CA LEU A 264 4.78 -10.99 -3.58
C LEU A 264 3.79 -10.51 -2.51
N SER A 265 3.96 -10.97 -1.26
CA SER A 265 3.09 -10.57 -0.15
C SER A 265 3.21 -9.07 0.14
N VAL A 266 4.43 -8.54 0.23
CA VAL A 266 4.66 -7.10 0.47
C VAL A 266 4.06 -6.26 -0.66
N TYR A 267 4.22 -6.68 -1.92
CA TYR A 267 3.66 -5.96 -3.06
C TYR A 267 2.13 -5.94 -3.03
N GLN A 268 1.47 -7.09 -2.88
CA GLN A 268 0.01 -7.18 -2.88
C GLN A 268 -0.61 -6.37 -1.74
N LYS A 269 0.00 -6.44 -0.55
CA LYS A 269 -0.43 -5.64 0.61
C LYS A 269 -0.20 -4.15 0.41
N TYR A 270 0.91 -3.75 -0.20
CA TYR A 270 1.15 -2.35 -0.53
C TYR A 270 0.17 -1.82 -1.58
N ALA A 271 -0.18 -2.63 -2.59
CA ALA A 271 -1.15 -2.27 -3.62
C ALA A 271 -2.53 -1.92 -3.04
N LEU A 272 -2.89 -2.48 -1.87
CA LEU A 272 -4.11 -2.12 -1.14
C LEU A 272 -4.07 -0.74 -0.46
N LEU A 273 -2.92 -0.08 -0.33
CA LEU A 273 -2.83 1.19 0.39
C LEU A 273 -2.18 2.32 -0.43
N ALA A 274 -1.44 1.98 -1.46
CA ALA A 274 -0.62 2.94 -2.18
C ALA A 274 -1.36 3.66 -3.30
N PRO A 275 -1.31 5.00 -3.34
CA PRO A 275 -1.72 5.76 -4.52
C PRO A 275 -0.69 5.68 -5.67
N GLU A 276 -1.16 5.90 -6.90
CA GLU A 276 -0.39 6.02 -8.17
C GLU A 276 0.34 4.78 -8.69
N SER A 277 0.64 3.80 -7.85
CA SER A 277 1.52 2.70 -8.24
C SER A 277 1.30 1.54 -7.28
N PRO A 278 1.09 0.30 -7.78
CA PRO A 278 1.85 -0.22 -8.90
C PRO A 278 1.08 -0.67 -10.15
N SER A 279 -0.22 -0.37 -10.31
CA SER A 279 -0.98 -0.75 -11.52
C SER A 279 -0.44 -0.13 -12.82
N HIS A 280 0.23 1.03 -12.74
CA HIS A 280 0.87 1.68 -13.88
C HIS A 280 2.23 1.07 -14.26
N TRP A 281 2.68 0.02 -13.56
CA TRP A 281 3.95 -0.64 -13.84
C TRP A 281 3.87 -1.66 -14.99
N GLY A 282 2.76 -1.70 -15.72
CA GLY A 282 2.60 -2.53 -16.93
C GLY A 282 3.04 -3.98 -16.69
N TRP A 283 4.02 -4.44 -17.47
CA TRP A 283 4.48 -5.83 -17.41
C TRP A 283 5.01 -6.27 -16.04
N GLN A 284 5.57 -5.38 -15.22
CA GLN A 284 6.01 -5.75 -13.87
C GLN A 284 4.82 -6.07 -12.97
N HIS A 285 3.73 -5.33 -13.10
CA HIS A 285 2.49 -5.63 -12.40
C HIS A 285 1.97 -7.00 -12.82
N ASP A 286 1.82 -7.21 -14.13
CA ASP A 286 1.36 -8.50 -14.69
C ASP A 286 2.24 -9.67 -14.25
N TYR A 287 3.57 -9.47 -14.27
CA TYR A 287 4.54 -10.45 -13.78
C TYR A 287 4.31 -10.80 -12.31
N VAL A 288 4.09 -9.80 -11.45
CA VAL A 288 3.82 -10.04 -10.03
C VAL A 288 2.49 -10.77 -9.83
N ILE A 289 1.44 -10.38 -10.55
CA ILE A 289 0.13 -11.06 -10.48
C ILE A 289 0.26 -12.53 -10.91
N GLU A 290 0.93 -12.83 -12.03
CA GLU A 290 1.16 -14.20 -12.49
C GLU A 290 2.01 -15.02 -11.51
N MET A 291 3.06 -14.41 -10.97
CA MET A 291 3.89 -15.04 -9.95
C MET A 291 3.13 -15.30 -8.65
N SER A 292 2.20 -14.43 -8.28
CA SER A 292 1.36 -14.61 -7.10
C SER A 292 0.47 -15.85 -7.22
N LYS A 293 -0.13 -16.10 -8.39
CA LYS A 293 -0.92 -17.31 -8.65
C LYS A 293 -0.10 -18.59 -8.46
N LYS A 294 1.18 -18.55 -8.87
CA LYS A 294 2.08 -19.71 -8.82
C LYS A 294 2.72 -19.94 -7.45
N TYR A 295 3.02 -18.87 -6.72
CA TYR A 295 3.82 -18.92 -5.50
C TYR A 295 3.05 -18.50 -4.24
N ALA A 296 1.75 -18.24 -4.34
CA ALA A 296 0.89 -17.93 -3.21
C ALA A 296 1.22 -18.84 -2.02
N PRO A 297 1.43 -18.28 -0.82
CA PRO A 297 1.57 -19.10 0.38
C PRO A 297 0.33 -19.99 0.49
N LYS A 298 0.54 -21.28 0.76
CA LYS A 298 -0.57 -22.21 0.96
C LYS A 298 -1.38 -21.71 2.15
N GLU A 299 -2.61 -21.27 1.89
CA GLU A 299 -3.67 -20.91 2.85
C GLU A 299 -3.16 -20.58 4.26
N GLN A 300 -2.44 -19.46 4.39
CA GLN A 300 -2.23 -18.91 5.72
C GLN A 300 -3.53 -18.19 6.08
N LYS A 301 -4.39 -18.87 6.84
CA LYS A 301 -5.56 -18.22 7.45
C LYS A 301 -5.06 -17.05 8.29
N LEU A 302 -5.47 -15.85 7.89
CA LEU A 302 -5.30 -14.66 8.71
C LEU A 302 -6.15 -14.80 9.97
N ASP A 303 -5.74 -14.13 11.04
CA ASP A 303 -6.64 -13.97 12.18
C ASP A 303 -7.75 -12.97 11.85
N ALA A 304 -8.76 -12.90 12.71
CA ALA A 304 -9.94 -12.07 12.50
C ALA A 304 -9.62 -10.57 12.36
N GLU A 305 -8.62 -10.06 13.08
CA GLU A 305 -8.25 -8.64 13.01
C GLU A 305 -7.45 -8.34 11.74
N ASP A 306 -6.57 -9.24 11.35
CA ASP A 306 -5.81 -9.17 10.11
C ASP A 306 -6.72 -9.20 8.88
N SER A 307 -7.73 -10.10 8.87
CA SER A 307 -8.74 -10.15 7.82
C SER A 307 -9.53 -8.83 7.72
N LYS A 308 -9.95 -8.25 8.86
CA LYS A 308 -10.63 -6.94 8.89
C LYS A 308 -9.72 -5.83 8.37
N LEU A 309 -8.44 -5.85 8.73
CA LEU A 309 -7.47 -4.84 8.32
C LEU A 309 -7.28 -4.84 6.80
N VAL A 310 -7.17 -6.01 6.18
CA VAL A 310 -7.07 -6.17 4.72
C VAL A 310 -8.32 -5.65 4.01
N LEU A 311 -9.51 -6.01 4.51
CA LEU A 311 -10.78 -5.54 3.92
C LEU A 311 -10.99 -4.03 4.09
N ARG A 312 -10.60 -3.45 5.24
CA ARG A 312 -10.59 -2.00 5.43
C ARG A 312 -9.61 -1.29 4.51
N ALA A 313 -8.41 -1.84 4.32
CA ALA A 313 -7.43 -1.29 3.38
C ALA A 313 -8.00 -1.21 1.96
N TYR A 314 -8.68 -2.26 1.50
CA TYR A 314 -9.41 -2.25 0.23
C TYR A 314 -10.46 -1.13 0.16
N ILE A 315 -11.35 -1.05 1.17
CA ILE A 315 -12.39 -0.02 1.24
C ILE A 315 -11.78 1.38 1.17
N ASP A 316 -10.76 1.65 1.99
CA ASP A 316 -10.10 2.95 2.06
C ASP A 316 -9.43 3.32 0.74
N ARG A 317 -8.84 2.33 0.04
CA ARG A 317 -8.19 2.55 -1.25
C ARG A 317 -9.17 3.02 -2.33
N LEU A 318 -10.38 2.47 -2.32
CA LEU A 318 -11.44 2.80 -3.28
C LEU A 318 -12.24 4.05 -2.89
N THR A 319 -12.14 4.53 -1.65
CA THR A 319 -12.92 5.66 -1.13
C THR A 319 -12.01 6.83 -0.72
N ILE A 320 -11.49 6.79 0.52
CA ILE A 320 -10.70 7.86 1.16
C ILE A 320 -9.49 8.24 0.30
N LEU A 321 -8.80 7.25 -0.27
CA LEU A 321 -7.60 7.44 -1.10
C LEU A 321 -7.92 7.56 -2.59
N SER A 322 -9.17 7.76 -2.98
CA SER A 322 -9.59 7.96 -4.38
C SER A 322 -10.29 9.30 -4.61
N ASP A 323 -10.60 10.04 -3.55
CA ASP A 323 -11.31 11.32 -3.63
C ASP A 323 -10.32 12.50 -3.83
N SER A 324 -10.19 12.91 -5.09
CA SER A 324 -9.85 14.28 -5.53
C SER A 324 -8.44 14.84 -5.26
N SER A 325 -7.52 14.08 -4.65
CA SER A 325 -6.14 14.55 -4.50
C SER A 325 -5.31 14.17 -5.75
N PRO A 326 -4.52 15.10 -6.32
CA PRO A 326 -3.55 14.78 -7.38
C PRO A 326 -2.55 13.70 -6.97
N ILE A 327 -2.34 13.55 -5.66
CA ILE A 327 -1.39 12.60 -5.05
C ILE A 327 -1.99 11.18 -4.99
N HIS A 328 -3.31 11.06 -5.19
CA HIS A 328 -4.10 9.85 -5.00
C HIS A 328 -5.06 9.61 -6.16
N PRO A 329 -4.57 9.08 -7.31
CA PRO A 329 -5.45 8.76 -8.40
C PRO A 329 -6.43 7.69 -7.96
N ARG A 330 -7.64 7.91 -8.44
CA ARG A 330 -8.76 6.99 -8.36
C ARG A 330 -8.34 5.61 -8.87
N VAL A 331 -8.71 4.58 -8.12
CA VAL A 331 -8.59 3.18 -8.56
C VAL A 331 -9.52 2.94 -9.75
N THR A 332 -9.03 2.25 -10.78
CA THR A 332 -9.87 1.80 -11.90
C THR A 332 -10.49 0.43 -11.60
N SER A 333 -11.58 0.10 -12.27
CA SER A 333 -12.35 -1.13 -12.12
C SER A 333 -11.51 -2.38 -12.41
N PRO A 334 -10.64 -2.42 -13.45
CA PRO A 334 -9.72 -3.54 -13.64
C PRO A 334 -8.84 -3.79 -12.41
N PHE A 335 -8.24 -2.72 -11.87
CA PHE A 335 -7.37 -2.84 -10.71
C PHE A 335 -8.16 -3.17 -9.42
N ALA A 336 -9.35 -2.60 -9.25
CA ALA A 336 -10.26 -2.96 -8.16
C ALA A 336 -10.65 -4.44 -8.19
N ALA A 337 -10.79 -5.03 -9.38
CA ALA A 337 -11.09 -6.46 -9.53
C ALA A 337 -9.95 -7.33 -9.02
N GLU A 338 -8.71 -6.99 -9.38
CA GLU A 338 -7.51 -7.70 -8.91
C GLU A 338 -7.30 -7.56 -7.41
N LEU A 339 -7.49 -6.35 -6.87
CA LEU A 339 -7.40 -6.11 -5.43
C LEU A 339 -8.48 -6.90 -4.68
N LEU A 340 -9.71 -6.93 -5.18
CA LEU A 340 -10.79 -7.67 -4.53
C LEU A 340 -10.58 -9.19 -4.62
N GLU A 341 -10.08 -9.69 -5.75
CA GLU A 341 -9.69 -11.09 -5.90
C GLU A 341 -8.66 -11.51 -4.84
N TYR A 342 -7.64 -10.67 -4.61
CA TYR A 342 -6.67 -10.87 -3.54
C TYR A 342 -7.33 -10.85 -2.15
N VAL A 343 -8.13 -9.82 -1.86
CA VAL A 343 -8.81 -9.63 -0.56
C VAL A 343 -9.72 -10.81 -0.23
N LEU A 344 -10.45 -11.35 -1.21
CA LEU A 344 -11.33 -12.51 -1.03
C LEU A 344 -10.61 -13.73 -0.45
N THR A 345 -9.32 -13.93 -0.78
CA THR A 345 -8.52 -15.04 -0.21
C THR A 345 -8.19 -14.87 1.28
N HIS A 346 -8.46 -13.68 1.82
CA HIS A 346 -8.14 -13.27 3.18
C HIS A 346 -9.36 -12.96 4.03
N ILE A 347 -10.57 -13.07 3.49
CA ILE A 347 -11.80 -12.86 4.26
C ILE A 347 -12.00 -14.04 5.21
N GLY A 348 -12.02 -13.72 6.50
CA GLY A 348 -12.23 -14.66 7.59
C GLY A 348 -13.23 -14.13 8.60
N ASP A 349 -13.34 -14.84 9.71
CA ASP A 349 -14.29 -14.55 10.81
C ASP A 349 -14.20 -13.08 11.25
N GLY A 350 -15.34 -12.42 11.41
CA GLY A 350 -15.42 -11.04 11.89
C GLY A 350 -15.39 -9.96 10.81
N CYS A 351 -15.19 -10.30 9.54
CA CYS A 351 -15.26 -9.35 8.42
C CYS A 351 -16.68 -8.96 8.01
N GLU A 352 -17.71 -9.64 8.52
CA GLU A 352 -19.09 -9.55 8.00
C GLU A 352 -19.60 -8.10 8.01
N SER A 353 -19.31 -7.35 9.08
CA SER A 353 -19.76 -5.96 9.22
C SER A 353 -19.15 -4.99 8.20
N LEU A 354 -18.04 -5.37 7.56
CA LEU A 354 -17.32 -4.53 6.58
C LEU A 354 -17.73 -4.85 5.13
N ILE A 355 -18.40 -5.97 4.89
CA ILE A 355 -18.78 -6.41 3.53
C ILE A 355 -19.72 -5.40 2.84
N PRO A 356 -20.75 -4.84 3.49
CA PRO A 356 -21.59 -3.81 2.86
C PRO A 356 -20.78 -2.60 2.38
N ASP A 357 -19.79 -2.15 3.15
CA ASP A 357 -18.94 -1.02 2.80
C ASP A 357 -17.97 -1.36 1.65
N ALA A 358 -17.45 -2.59 1.62
CA ALA A 358 -16.65 -3.09 0.51
C ALA A 358 -17.45 -3.08 -0.80
N ILE A 359 -18.68 -3.63 -0.79
CA ILE A 359 -19.57 -3.62 -1.95
C ILE A 359 -19.85 -2.17 -2.38
N ARG A 360 -20.14 -1.27 -1.43
CA ARG A 360 -20.40 0.15 -1.71
C ARG A 360 -19.21 0.80 -2.41
N ALA A 361 -18.01 0.61 -1.88
CA ALA A 361 -16.77 1.14 -2.43
C ALA A 361 -16.52 0.60 -3.86
N THR A 362 -16.72 -0.70 -4.08
CA THR A 362 -16.60 -1.34 -5.40
C THR A 362 -17.57 -0.74 -6.42
N LEU A 363 -18.86 -0.59 -6.06
CA LEU A 363 -19.86 -0.03 -6.97
C LEU A 363 -19.58 1.43 -7.33
N LEU A 364 -19.07 2.23 -6.37
CA LEU A 364 -18.64 3.61 -6.63
C LEU A 364 -17.43 3.68 -7.57
N CYS A 365 -16.48 2.74 -7.42
CA CYS A 365 -15.36 2.57 -8.34
C CYS A 365 -15.85 2.25 -9.77
N MET A 366 -16.74 1.27 -9.93
CA MET A 366 -17.31 0.91 -11.23
C MET A 366 -18.05 2.08 -11.88
N ARG A 367 -18.87 2.78 -11.09
CA ARG A 367 -19.71 3.88 -11.59
C ARG A 367 -18.90 5.03 -12.17
N GLY A 368 -17.85 5.47 -11.48
CA GLY A 368 -17.10 6.62 -11.97
C GLY A 368 -16.21 6.30 -13.17
N ASP A 369 -15.85 5.04 -13.39
CA ASP A 369 -15.16 4.65 -14.63
C ASP A 369 -16.13 4.66 -15.82
N VAL A 370 -17.36 4.16 -15.62
CA VAL A 370 -18.44 4.23 -16.61
C VAL A 370 -18.96 5.67 -16.82
N GLY A 371 -18.73 6.55 -15.84
CA GLY A 371 -19.19 7.95 -15.84
C GLY A 371 -18.20 8.97 -16.39
N CYS A 372 -16.90 8.69 -16.32
CA CYS A 372 -15.86 9.63 -16.73
C CYS A 372 -15.60 9.56 -18.24
N SER A 373 -16.01 10.60 -18.98
CA SER A 373 -15.63 10.80 -20.39
C SER A 373 -14.13 11.06 -20.62
N ILE A 374 -13.36 11.20 -19.53
CA ILE A 374 -11.93 11.55 -19.54
C ILE A 374 -11.04 10.30 -19.79
N TRP A 375 -11.51 9.10 -19.47
CA TRP A 375 -10.75 7.86 -19.67
C TRP A 375 -10.91 7.28 -21.08
N SER A 376 -10.78 8.11 -22.11
CA SER A 376 -10.83 7.69 -23.53
C SER A 376 -9.71 6.71 -23.93
N GLU A 377 -8.77 6.44 -23.03
CA GLU A 377 -7.61 5.57 -23.27
C GLU A 377 -7.88 4.10 -22.95
N LEU A 378 -8.82 3.77 -22.06
CA LEU A 378 -9.15 2.38 -21.76
C LEU A 378 -10.21 1.86 -22.74
N PRO A 379 -9.99 0.71 -23.40
CA PRO A 379 -11.01 0.08 -24.23
C PRO A 379 -12.27 -0.20 -23.39
N THR A 380 -13.44 0.17 -23.89
CA THR A 380 -14.74 -0.09 -23.23
C THR A 380 -14.87 -1.57 -22.83
N ASP A 381 -14.37 -2.48 -23.65
CA ASP A 381 -14.40 -3.92 -23.40
C ASP A 381 -13.61 -4.32 -22.14
N ALA A 382 -12.48 -3.66 -21.87
CA ALA A 382 -11.67 -3.93 -20.68
C ALA A 382 -12.40 -3.48 -19.41
N ILE A 383 -13.09 -2.33 -19.45
CA ILE A 383 -13.91 -1.84 -18.34
C ILE A 383 -15.09 -2.78 -18.11
N CYS A 384 -15.79 -3.21 -19.16
CA CYS A 384 -16.91 -4.14 -19.05
C CYS A 384 -16.46 -5.50 -18.47
N ALA A 385 -15.36 -6.07 -18.96
CA ALA A 385 -14.81 -7.31 -18.43
C ALA A 385 -14.44 -7.20 -16.93
N ALA A 386 -13.87 -6.06 -16.52
CA ALA A 386 -13.57 -5.79 -15.12
C ALA A 386 -14.83 -5.67 -14.25
N CYS A 387 -15.86 -4.97 -14.74
CA CYS A 387 -17.16 -4.88 -14.07
C CYS A 387 -17.79 -6.26 -13.86
N ILE A 388 -17.74 -7.14 -14.87
CA ILE A 388 -18.22 -8.52 -14.77
C ILE A 388 -17.44 -9.29 -13.68
N ARG A 389 -16.11 -9.19 -13.67
CA ARG A 389 -15.28 -9.82 -12.61
C ARG A 389 -15.67 -9.30 -11.23
N LEU A 390 -15.86 -7.98 -11.08
CA LEU A 390 -16.29 -7.37 -9.82
C LEU A 390 -17.65 -7.87 -9.35
N PHE A 391 -18.64 -8.03 -10.24
CA PHE A 391 -19.91 -8.65 -9.87
C PHE A 391 -19.74 -10.10 -9.41
N GLY A 392 -18.90 -10.88 -10.09
CA GLY A 392 -18.55 -12.23 -9.65
C GLY A 392 -17.91 -12.25 -8.26
N HIS A 393 -17.06 -11.26 -7.94
CA HIS A 393 -16.48 -11.11 -6.62
C HIS A 393 -17.50 -10.66 -5.55
N ILE A 394 -18.43 -9.76 -5.90
CA ILE A 394 -19.54 -9.36 -5.03
C ILE A 394 -20.43 -10.57 -4.71
N LYS A 395 -20.76 -11.41 -5.70
CA LYS A 395 -21.49 -12.67 -5.48
C LYS A 395 -20.81 -13.55 -4.44
N ARG A 396 -19.48 -13.72 -4.53
CA ARG A 396 -18.70 -14.48 -3.52
C ARG A 396 -18.77 -13.88 -2.11
N LEU A 397 -18.84 -12.55 -1.98
CA LEU A 397 -19.06 -11.90 -0.68
C LEU A 397 -20.44 -12.22 -0.10
N PHE A 398 -21.47 -12.29 -0.95
CA PHE A 398 -22.82 -12.71 -0.52
C PHE A 398 -22.87 -14.19 -0.14
N GLU A 399 -22.26 -15.07 -0.94
CA GLU A 399 -22.12 -16.49 -0.61
C GLU A 399 -21.42 -16.68 0.73
N TYR A 400 -20.35 -15.91 0.98
CA TYR A 400 -19.66 -15.89 2.25
C TYR A 400 -20.57 -15.45 3.41
N LEU A 401 -21.36 -14.38 3.25
CA LEU A 401 -22.32 -13.94 4.28
C LEU A 401 -23.40 -14.98 4.56
N VAL A 402 -23.90 -15.66 3.52
CA VAL A 402 -24.94 -16.68 3.63
C VAL A 402 -24.49 -17.87 4.47
N GLN A 403 -23.22 -18.27 4.35
CA GLN A 403 -22.63 -19.41 5.06
C GLN A 403 -22.39 -19.15 6.57
N ARG A 404 -22.62 -17.93 7.08
CA ARG A 404 -22.36 -17.54 8.48
C ARG A 404 -23.61 -17.64 9.37
N SER A 405 -23.41 -17.65 10.70
CA SER A 405 -24.46 -17.91 11.71
C SER A 405 -25.68 -16.99 11.60
N GLU A 406 -26.88 -17.53 11.82
CA GLU A 406 -28.17 -16.90 11.48
C GLU A 406 -28.46 -15.52 12.09
N VAL A 407 -28.01 -15.24 13.33
CA VAL A 407 -28.50 -14.08 14.10
C VAL A 407 -27.95 -12.74 13.57
N THR A 408 -26.66 -12.65 13.26
CA THR A 408 -26.03 -11.45 12.67
C THR A 408 -26.15 -11.39 11.15
N ARG A 409 -26.50 -12.52 10.52
CA ARG A 409 -26.61 -12.67 9.06
C ARG A 409 -27.67 -11.74 8.48
N HIS A 410 -28.86 -11.67 9.07
CA HIS A 410 -29.98 -10.94 8.46
C HIS A 410 -29.74 -9.43 8.34
N THR A 411 -29.25 -8.77 9.39
CA THR A 411 -29.00 -7.32 9.36
C THR A 411 -27.88 -6.94 8.39
N ILE A 412 -26.80 -7.73 8.35
CA ILE A 412 -25.65 -7.45 7.48
C ILE A 412 -26.00 -7.74 6.03
N LEU A 413 -26.67 -8.86 5.76
CA LEU A 413 -27.15 -9.22 4.43
C LEU A 413 -28.13 -8.17 3.89
N HIS A 414 -29.06 -7.70 4.74
CA HIS A 414 -29.96 -6.60 4.43
C HIS A 414 -29.18 -5.32 4.07
N SER A 415 -28.16 -4.96 4.86
CA SER A 415 -27.34 -3.77 4.57
C SER A 415 -26.60 -3.91 3.23
N ALA A 416 -26.06 -5.09 2.92
CA ALA A 416 -25.38 -5.36 1.65
C ALA A 416 -26.36 -5.27 0.45
N LEU A 417 -27.57 -5.81 0.60
CA LEU A 417 -28.61 -5.71 -0.43
C LEU A 417 -29.07 -4.28 -0.65
N HIS A 418 -29.29 -3.53 0.44
CA HIS A 418 -29.63 -2.12 0.33
C HIS A 418 -28.57 -1.35 -0.46
N VAL A 419 -27.28 -1.55 -0.17
CA VAL A 419 -26.17 -0.93 -0.93
C VAL A 419 -26.25 -1.23 -2.42
N LEU A 420 -26.53 -2.50 -2.77
CA LEU A 420 -26.64 -2.96 -4.14
C LEU A 420 -27.77 -2.24 -4.88
N PHE A 421 -28.93 -2.08 -4.25
CA PHE A 421 -30.10 -1.44 -4.87
C PHE A 421 -30.12 0.10 -4.77
N GLU A 422 -29.49 0.69 -3.77
CA GLU A 422 -29.43 2.16 -3.54
C GLU A 422 -28.69 2.89 -4.66
N LYS A 423 -27.74 2.23 -5.35
CA LYS A 423 -26.78 2.90 -6.24
C LYS A 423 -27.14 2.93 -7.73
N ASP A 424 -28.41 2.70 -8.08
CA ASP A 424 -28.92 2.73 -9.45
C ASP A 424 -28.07 1.88 -10.40
N LEU A 425 -27.91 0.61 -10.05
CA LEU A 425 -27.23 -0.41 -10.86
C LEU A 425 -27.72 -0.43 -12.31
N ILE A 426 -29.00 -0.14 -12.52
CA ILE A 426 -29.61 -0.01 -13.85
C ILE A 426 -28.85 1.01 -14.70
N SER A 427 -28.49 2.17 -14.13
CA SER A 427 -27.70 3.17 -14.85
C SER A 427 -26.30 2.66 -15.26
N LEU A 428 -25.72 1.76 -14.46
CA LEU A 428 -24.44 1.12 -14.77
C LEU A 428 -24.61 0.11 -15.91
N PHE A 429 -25.68 -0.69 -15.90
CA PHE A 429 -25.99 -1.69 -16.93
C PHE A 429 -26.39 -1.08 -18.28
N VAL A 430 -27.24 -0.05 -18.26
CA VAL A 430 -27.66 0.64 -19.49
C VAL A 430 -26.45 1.22 -20.23
N ARG A 431 -25.42 1.63 -19.48
CA ARG A 431 -24.20 2.22 -20.07
C ARG A 431 -23.20 1.18 -20.57
N THR A 432 -23.13 -0.01 -19.97
CA THR A 432 -22.16 -1.05 -20.39
C THR A 432 -22.60 -1.81 -21.65
N LYS A 433 -23.86 -1.65 -22.13
CA LYS A 433 -24.43 -2.27 -23.36
C LYS A 433 -24.35 -3.82 -23.43
N GLN A 434 -23.76 -4.49 -22.45
CA GLN A 434 -23.66 -5.94 -22.32
C GLN A 434 -24.74 -6.46 -21.36
N THR A 435 -26.02 -6.32 -21.75
CA THR A 435 -27.15 -6.67 -20.87
C THR A 435 -27.19 -8.17 -20.56
N GLY A 436 -26.98 -9.03 -21.55
CA GLY A 436 -27.17 -10.49 -21.39
C GLY A 436 -26.26 -11.14 -20.35
N THR A 437 -24.96 -10.81 -20.31
CA THR A 437 -24.03 -11.48 -19.37
C THR A 437 -24.25 -11.01 -17.94
N ILE A 438 -24.68 -9.77 -17.74
CA ILE A 438 -24.85 -9.23 -16.39
C ILE A 438 -26.22 -9.58 -15.80
N GLU A 439 -27.25 -9.70 -16.65
CA GLU A 439 -28.54 -10.29 -16.26
C GLU A 439 -28.36 -11.69 -15.68
N GLU A 440 -27.53 -12.54 -16.30
CA GLU A 440 -27.18 -13.87 -15.75
C GLU A 440 -26.55 -13.79 -14.35
N TYR A 441 -25.67 -12.81 -14.09
CA TYR A 441 -25.09 -12.64 -12.74
C TYR A 441 -26.13 -12.17 -11.70
N LEU A 442 -27.10 -11.37 -12.11
CA LEU A 442 -28.17 -10.91 -11.23
C LEU A 442 -29.12 -12.06 -10.92
N ASP A 443 -29.48 -12.86 -11.90
CA ASP A 443 -30.29 -14.06 -11.71
C ASP A 443 -29.59 -15.04 -10.77
N ASP A 444 -28.31 -15.30 -10.99
CA ASP A 444 -27.46 -16.10 -10.11
C ASP A 444 -27.40 -15.55 -8.68
N LEU A 445 -27.29 -14.22 -8.54
CA LEU A 445 -27.27 -13.58 -7.23
C LEU A 445 -28.64 -13.70 -6.55
N LEU A 446 -29.72 -13.52 -7.31
CA LEU A 446 -31.10 -13.70 -6.82
C LEU A 446 -31.32 -15.14 -6.36
N VAL A 447 -30.80 -16.14 -7.07
CA VAL A 447 -30.84 -17.55 -6.65
C VAL A 447 -30.11 -17.77 -5.32
N VAL A 448 -28.94 -17.15 -5.13
CA VAL A 448 -28.21 -17.21 -3.84
C VAL A 448 -29.04 -16.60 -2.71
N LEU A 449 -29.85 -15.58 -3.00
CA LEU A 449 -30.65 -14.85 -2.02
C LEU A 449 -32.02 -15.47 -1.74
N ASP A 450 -32.68 -16.06 -2.74
CA ASP A 450 -34.04 -16.62 -2.65
C ASP A 450 -34.11 -17.77 -1.64
N GLY A 451 -33.03 -18.54 -1.49
CA GLY A 451 -32.91 -19.57 -0.46
C GLY A 451 -32.62 -19.07 0.96
N ASN A 452 -32.30 -17.78 1.14
CA ASN A 452 -31.70 -17.26 2.39
C ASN A 452 -32.36 -15.99 2.94
N VAL A 453 -33.24 -15.36 2.17
CA VAL A 453 -33.91 -14.10 2.52
C VAL A 453 -35.42 -14.30 2.52
N SER A 454 -36.11 -13.76 3.53
CA SER A 454 -37.56 -13.91 3.62
C SER A 454 -38.27 -13.22 2.43
N PRO A 455 -39.30 -13.84 1.82
CA PRO A 455 -40.06 -13.24 0.72
C PRO A 455 -40.67 -11.87 1.04
N SER A 456 -40.96 -11.58 2.31
CA SER A 456 -41.46 -10.27 2.74
C SER A 456 -40.46 -9.14 2.44
N TYR A 457 -39.17 -9.46 2.41
CA TYR A 457 -38.12 -8.48 2.13
C TYR A 457 -38.04 -8.09 0.65
N PHE A 458 -38.23 -9.05 -0.26
CA PHE A 458 -38.34 -8.73 -1.68
C PHE A 458 -39.51 -7.80 -1.96
N ASN A 459 -40.60 -7.92 -1.20
CA ASN A 459 -41.74 -7.01 -1.31
C ASN A 459 -41.39 -5.59 -0.83
N ASP A 460 -40.63 -5.45 0.26
CA ASP A 460 -40.17 -4.13 0.76
C ASP A 460 -39.16 -3.47 -0.20
N LEU A 461 -38.26 -4.26 -0.79
CA LEU A 461 -37.34 -3.79 -1.83
C LEU A 461 -38.07 -3.43 -3.13
N ALA A 462 -39.01 -4.27 -3.59
CA ALA A 462 -39.82 -4.03 -4.78
C ALA A 462 -40.75 -2.81 -4.65
N ALA A 463 -41.10 -2.41 -3.41
CA ALA A 463 -41.79 -1.15 -3.17
C ALA A 463 -40.97 0.07 -3.60
N GLY A 464 -39.62 -0.02 -3.62
CA GLY A 464 -38.74 0.99 -4.20
C GLY A 464 -38.79 1.02 -5.73
N SER A 465 -38.90 2.21 -6.34
CA SER A 465 -39.08 2.34 -7.81
C SER A 465 -37.93 1.74 -8.63
N ALA A 466 -36.71 1.72 -8.10
CA ALA A 466 -35.53 1.19 -8.77
C ALA A 466 -35.58 -0.35 -8.92
N VAL A 467 -36.03 -1.08 -7.88
CA VAL A 467 -36.12 -2.54 -7.92
C VAL A 467 -37.23 -3.00 -8.86
N ARG A 468 -38.35 -2.27 -8.90
CA ARG A 468 -39.43 -2.50 -9.88
C ARG A 468 -38.95 -2.32 -11.32
N SER A 469 -38.16 -1.28 -11.61
CA SER A 469 -37.54 -1.11 -12.93
C SER A 469 -36.55 -2.23 -13.25
N MET A 470 -35.77 -2.68 -12.28
CA MET A 470 -34.79 -3.76 -12.48
C MET A 470 -35.47 -5.10 -12.75
N MET A 471 -36.47 -5.46 -11.94
CA MET A 471 -37.27 -6.66 -12.16
C MET A 471 -38.04 -6.58 -13.48
N SER A 472 -38.57 -5.42 -13.89
CA SER A 472 -39.22 -5.28 -15.20
C SER A 472 -38.30 -5.51 -16.41
N VAL A 473 -36.98 -5.37 -16.24
CA VAL A 473 -35.97 -5.65 -17.27
C VAL A 473 -35.58 -7.13 -17.26
N VAL A 474 -35.47 -7.74 -16.07
CA VAL A 474 -35.02 -9.13 -15.89
C VAL A 474 -36.15 -10.15 -16.07
N THR A 475 -37.42 -9.80 -15.79
CA THR A 475 -38.56 -10.72 -15.86
C THR A 475 -39.51 -10.48 -17.05
N PRO A 476 -39.10 -10.53 -18.33
CA PRO A 476 -40.07 -10.70 -19.41
C PRO A 476 -40.71 -12.10 -19.44
N SER A 477 -40.16 -13.10 -18.73
CA SER A 477 -40.46 -14.53 -18.97
C SER A 477 -40.89 -15.38 -17.77
N PHE A 478 -40.93 -14.87 -16.53
CA PHE A 478 -41.19 -15.72 -15.33
C PHE A 478 -42.58 -15.62 -14.69
N TYR A 479 -43.51 -14.83 -15.25
CA TYR A 479 -44.90 -14.80 -14.78
C TYR A 479 -45.87 -14.85 -15.97
N CYS A 480 -45.95 -16.00 -16.62
CA CYS A 480 -47.09 -16.40 -17.44
C CYS A 480 -47.22 -17.93 -17.36
N GLU A 481 -47.91 -18.43 -16.35
CA GLU A 481 -49.03 -19.37 -16.53
C GLU A 481 -49.80 -19.53 -15.20
N PRO A 482 -51.12 -19.75 -15.27
CA PRO A 482 -52.08 -19.45 -14.20
C PRO A 482 -52.15 -20.46 -13.04
#